data_AF-A0A409YD08-F1
#
_entry.id   AF-A0A409YD08-F1
#
_cell.length_a   1.000
_cell.length_b   1.000
_cell.length_c   1.000
_cell.angle_alpha   90.00
_cell.angle_beta   90.00
_cell.angle_gamma   90.00
#
_symmetry.space_group_name_H-M   'P 1'
#
loop_
_entity.id
_entity.type
_entity.pdbx_description
1 polymer ?
#
loop_
_entity_poly.entity_id
_entity_poly.type
_entity_poly.pdbx_seq_one_letter_code
_entity_poly.pdbx_strand_id
1 'polypeptide(L)'
;MSDDEGRSRSQSPEDLSGVDESWMIRLSSIKTLAELYAAGRKNSLSLNPVAVSEQLFKPDPTLLDRVSLFQGDITKLEVDAIVNAANRSLLGSSLAFGGGGVDGAIHSAAGPKLLDECRTLNGCLTGESKITRGYNLPARHIIHTVGPVYSNFDKAEKHRQLESAYKTSLQVAVENEVRHVAFPSISTGIYSFPIEAATHIALRTTRNFITSKAGAKASRTVDLFLSTYVLMVLQLERVIFVVWSDKDKDVYRSLLPFYFPPGEKESSPELEETGALPQATKEVGSTGEPVQAQETEGEVPQEKAS
;
A
#
# COMPACT_ATOMS: atom_id res chain seq x y z
N MET A 1 7.49 56.13 39.28
CA MET A 1 6.08 56.43 38.92
C MET A 1 6.03 56.74 37.43
N SER A 2 5.80 55.70 36.64
CA SER A 2 5.26 55.74 35.28
C SER A 2 5.20 54.27 34.84
N ASP A 3 4.12 53.64 35.26
CA ASP A 3 3.64 52.35 34.80
C ASP A 3 3.27 52.45 33.32
N ASP A 4 3.55 51.42 32.51
CA ASP A 4 2.52 50.79 31.68
C ASP A 4 3.04 49.46 31.10
N GLU A 5 2.32 48.39 31.41
CA GLU A 5 2.65 47.01 31.05
C GLU A 5 2.18 46.68 29.63
N GLY A 6 3.13 46.27 28.78
CA GLY A 6 2.84 45.66 27.48
C GLY A 6 2.22 44.27 27.64
N ARG A 7 0.92 44.23 27.91
CA ARG A 7 0.12 43.00 28.04
C ARG A 7 0.06 42.27 26.69
N SER A 8 0.53 41.03 26.69
CA SER A 8 0.48 40.11 25.56
C SER A 8 -0.97 39.94 25.08
N ARG A 9 -1.22 40.24 23.80
CA ARG A 9 -2.44 39.80 23.13
C ARG A 9 -2.27 38.32 22.81
N SER A 10 -2.78 37.48 23.70
CA SER A 10 -3.14 36.10 23.39
C SER A 10 -4.10 36.12 22.20
N GLN A 11 -3.65 35.61 21.05
CA GLN A 11 -4.54 35.33 19.92
C GLN A 11 -5.50 34.22 20.38
N SER A 12 -6.79 34.56 20.47
CA SER A 12 -7.87 33.60 20.61
C SER A 12 -7.92 32.70 19.38
N PRO A 13 -8.42 31.45 19.49
CA PRO A 13 -8.62 30.59 18.34
C PRO A 13 -9.76 31.18 17.50
N GLU A 14 -9.40 31.89 16.43
CA GLU A 14 -10.35 32.33 15.42
C GLU A 14 -10.89 31.10 14.67
N ASP A 15 -12.22 31.09 14.53
CA ASP A 15 -13.03 30.10 13.82
C ASP A 15 -12.40 29.61 12.51
N LEU A 16 -11.99 28.34 12.49
CA LEU A 16 -11.63 27.61 11.25
C LEU A 16 -12.87 27.01 10.54
N SER A 17 -14.08 27.43 10.90
CA SER A 17 -15.31 27.02 10.23
C SER A 17 -15.49 27.82 8.93
N GLY A 18 -14.70 27.50 7.90
CA GLY A 18 -14.83 28.18 6.61
C GLY A 18 -13.82 27.81 5.53
N VAL A 19 -12.87 26.90 5.79
CA VAL A 19 -11.98 26.42 4.72
C VAL A 19 -12.78 25.46 3.84
N ASP A 20 -12.96 25.79 2.56
CA ASP A 20 -13.51 24.85 1.57
C ASP A 20 -12.51 23.71 1.38
N GLU A 21 -12.78 22.58 2.01
CA GLU A 21 -11.98 21.36 1.98
C GLU A 21 -12.36 20.43 0.82
N SER A 22 -13.31 20.80 -0.05
CA SER A 22 -13.85 19.92 -1.10
C SER A 22 -12.83 19.45 -2.13
N TRP A 23 -11.69 20.14 -2.24
CA TRP A 23 -10.59 19.79 -3.12
C TRP A 23 -9.69 18.68 -2.56
N MET A 24 -9.78 18.37 -1.26
CA MET A 24 -8.97 17.36 -0.60
C MET A 24 -9.52 15.95 -0.85
N ILE A 25 -8.61 15.00 -1.05
CA ILE A 25 -8.93 13.60 -1.27
C ILE A 25 -8.66 12.86 0.04
N ARG A 26 -9.74 12.54 0.75
CA ARG A 26 -9.68 11.85 2.04
C ARG A 26 -9.20 10.42 1.88
N LEU A 27 -8.40 9.93 2.84
CA LEU A 27 -7.94 8.54 2.87
C LEU A 27 -9.11 7.53 2.74
N SER A 28 -10.26 7.82 3.35
CA SER A 28 -11.45 6.96 3.30
C SER A 28 -12.08 6.83 1.91
N SER A 29 -11.75 7.73 0.97
CA SER A 29 -12.22 7.66 -0.41
C SER A 29 -11.32 6.83 -1.32
N ILE A 30 -10.12 6.46 -0.85
CA ILE A 30 -9.11 5.73 -1.62
C ILE A 30 -9.29 4.24 -1.36
N LYS A 31 -9.61 3.50 -2.42
CA LYS A 31 -9.86 2.06 -2.33
C LYS A 31 -8.62 1.27 -1.91
N THR A 32 -8.79 0.26 -1.07
CA THR A 32 -7.76 -0.75 -0.78
C THR A 32 -7.65 -1.77 -1.90
N LEU A 33 -6.57 -2.55 -1.95
CA LEU A 33 -6.49 -3.67 -2.90
C LEU A 33 -7.61 -4.69 -2.67
N ALA A 34 -8.02 -4.92 -1.41
CA ALA A 34 -9.14 -5.82 -1.09
C ALA A 34 -10.43 -5.36 -1.78
N GLU A 35 -10.73 -4.06 -1.71
CA GLU A 35 -11.90 -3.46 -2.37
C GLU A 35 -11.77 -3.47 -3.90
N LEU A 36 -10.56 -3.27 -4.43
CA LEU A 36 -10.30 -3.33 -5.87
C LEU A 36 -10.43 -4.76 -6.44
N TYR A 37 -10.09 -5.79 -5.67
CA TYR A 37 -10.38 -7.19 -6.02
C TYR A 37 -11.89 -7.50 -5.88
N ALA A 38 -12.53 -7.02 -4.82
CA ALA A 38 -13.95 -7.26 -4.56
C ALA A 38 -14.88 -6.61 -5.59
N ALA A 39 -14.47 -5.49 -6.20
CA ALA A 39 -15.22 -4.81 -7.25
C ALA A 39 -15.52 -5.70 -8.49
N GLY A 40 -14.82 -6.83 -8.65
CA GLY A 40 -15.03 -7.81 -9.73
C GLY A 40 -14.79 -7.24 -11.14
N ARG A 41 -14.82 -8.08 -12.19
CA ARG A 41 -14.56 -7.67 -13.59
C ARG A 41 -15.53 -6.63 -14.17
N LYS A 42 -16.50 -6.13 -13.40
CA LYS A 42 -17.61 -5.31 -13.91
C LYS A 42 -17.19 -3.87 -14.24
N ASN A 43 -16.07 -3.37 -13.69
CA ASN A 43 -15.64 -1.99 -13.88
C ASN A 43 -14.14 -1.90 -14.23
N SER A 44 -13.74 -0.91 -15.05
CA SER A 44 -12.34 -0.59 -15.43
C SER A 44 -11.37 -0.34 -14.25
N LEU A 45 -11.89 -0.32 -13.02
CA LEU A 45 -11.13 -0.13 -11.79
C LEU A 45 -10.69 -1.43 -11.10
N SER A 46 -11.13 -2.61 -11.57
CA SER A 46 -10.89 -3.89 -10.89
C SER A 46 -9.49 -4.46 -11.11
N LEU A 47 -8.97 -5.18 -10.11
CA LEU A 47 -7.78 -6.02 -10.25
C LEU A 47 -8.17 -7.46 -10.61
N ASN A 48 -7.40 -8.08 -11.50
CA ASN A 48 -7.60 -9.48 -11.89
C ASN A 48 -6.59 -10.36 -11.13
N PRO A 49 -7.02 -11.45 -10.47
CA PRO A 49 -6.10 -12.41 -9.89
C PRO A 49 -5.20 -13.03 -10.97
N VAL A 50 -3.97 -13.37 -10.59
CA VAL A 50 -3.01 -14.10 -11.42
C VAL A 50 -3.00 -15.58 -11.01
N ALA A 51 -2.77 -16.48 -11.97
CA ALA A 51 -2.69 -17.91 -11.71
C ALA A 51 -1.66 -18.21 -10.61
N VAL A 52 -1.96 -19.18 -9.73
CA VAL A 52 -1.12 -19.50 -8.56
C VAL A 52 0.33 -19.80 -8.96
N SER A 53 0.55 -20.47 -10.09
CA SER A 53 1.87 -20.81 -10.63
C SER A 53 2.74 -19.61 -11.02
N GLU A 54 2.14 -18.43 -11.18
CA GLU A 54 2.80 -17.21 -11.62
C GLU A 54 2.99 -16.21 -10.48
N GLN A 55 2.45 -16.48 -9.29
CA GLN A 55 2.55 -15.57 -8.14
C GLN A 55 3.99 -15.50 -7.61
N LEU A 56 4.48 -14.28 -7.36
CA LEU A 56 5.82 -14.07 -6.78
C LEU A 56 5.81 -14.16 -5.24
N PHE A 57 4.64 -13.98 -4.62
CA PHE A 57 4.44 -14.00 -3.17
C PHE A 57 3.22 -14.85 -2.81
N LYS A 58 3.25 -15.45 -1.61
CA LYS A 58 2.07 -16.13 -1.07
C LYS A 58 0.94 -15.13 -0.77
N PRO A 59 -0.33 -15.51 -0.98
CA PRO A 59 -1.46 -14.69 -0.56
C PRO A 59 -1.39 -14.38 0.94
N ASP A 60 -1.68 -13.12 1.27
CA ASP A 60 -1.80 -12.64 2.64
C ASP A 60 -2.92 -11.59 2.65
N PRO A 61 -4.17 -11.99 3.00
CA PRO A 61 -5.31 -11.10 2.99
C PRO A 61 -5.12 -9.86 3.87
N THR A 62 -4.33 -9.96 4.95
CA THR A 62 -4.11 -8.86 5.89
C THR A 62 -3.37 -7.68 5.27
N LEU A 63 -2.67 -7.90 4.15
CA LEU A 63 -1.94 -6.86 3.43
C LEU A 63 -2.79 -6.15 2.38
N LEU A 64 -3.91 -6.74 1.96
CA LEU A 64 -4.76 -6.17 0.93
C LEU A 64 -5.45 -4.87 1.38
N ASP A 65 -5.72 -4.73 2.68
CA ASP A 65 -6.27 -3.51 3.29
C ASP A 65 -5.21 -2.44 3.59
N ARG A 66 -3.93 -2.83 3.49
CA ARG A 66 -2.76 -1.99 3.79
C ARG A 66 -2.13 -1.40 2.54
N VAL A 67 -2.60 -1.74 1.36
CA VAL A 67 -2.09 -1.22 0.09
C VAL A 67 -3.23 -0.66 -0.74
N SER A 68 -2.96 0.42 -1.45
CA SER A 68 -3.90 1.06 -2.37
C SER A 68 -3.20 1.44 -3.68
N LEU A 69 -3.96 1.44 -4.77
CA LEU A 69 -3.59 2.07 -6.03
C LEU A 69 -4.54 3.23 -6.27
N PHE A 70 -4.00 4.43 -6.43
CA PHE A 70 -4.77 5.64 -6.66
C PHE A 70 -4.22 6.35 -7.91
N GLN A 71 -5.10 6.79 -8.80
CA GLN A 71 -4.71 7.64 -9.93
C GLN A 71 -5.15 9.08 -9.66
N GLY A 72 -4.21 10.02 -9.63
CA GLY A 72 -4.54 11.42 -9.44
C GLY A 72 -3.36 12.26 -8.94
N ASP A 73 -3.71 13.43 -8.40
CA ASP A 73 -2.76 14.39 -7.87
C ASP A 73 -2.41 14.07 -6.42
N ILE A 74 -1.15 13.69 -6.19
CA ILE A 74 -0.65 13.33 -4.86
C ILE A 74 -0.71 14.50 -3.86
N THR A 75 -0.69 15.76 -4.34
CA THR A 75 -0.71 16.95 -3.49
C THR A 75 -2.05 17.19 -2.80
N LYS A 76 -3.11 16.49 -3.24
CA LYS A 76 -4.46 16.60 -2.70
C LYS A 76 -4.78 15.56 -1.64
N LEU A 77 -3.89 14.60 -1.40
CA LEU A 77 -4.15 13.48 -0.49
C LEU A 77 -4.04 13.91 0.98
N GLU A 78 -5.13 13.76 1.73
CA GLU A 78 -5.16 13.94 3.19
C GLU A 78 -4.56 12.69 3.85
N VAL A 79 -3.22 12.68 3.97
CA VAL A 79 -2.45 11.57 4.55
C VAL A 79 -1.36 12.04 5.54
N ASP A 80 -0.71 11.14 6.26
CA ASP A 80 0.32 11.49 7.25
C ASP A 80 1.60 11.92 6.53
N ALA A 81 1.95 11.24 5.42
CA ALA A 81 3.03 11.67 4.56
C ALA A 81 2.77 11.39 3.08
N ILE A 82 3.22 12.30 2.22
CA ILE A 82 3.44 12.02 0.80
C ILE A 82 4.94 11.95 0.53
N VAL A 83 5.33 11.15 -0.45
CA VAL A 83 6.72 11.05 -0.88
C VAL A 83 6.95 11.96 -2.07
N ASN A 84 8.01 12.77 -2.02
CA ASN A 84 8.45 13.58 -3.14
C ASN A 84 9.60 12.87 -3.87
N ALA A 85 9.43 12.65 -5.18
CA ALA A 85 10.53 12.23 -6.06
C ALA A 85 11.42 13.43 -6.40
N ALA A 86 12.28 13.79 -5.45
CA ALA A 86 13.09 14.99 -5.46
C ALA A 86 14.39 14.82 -6.28
N ASN A 87 15.03 15.96 -6.55
CA ASN A 87 16.41 16.00 -7.02
C ASN A 87 17.40 16.16 -5.84
N ARG A 88 18.70 15.92 -6.07
CA ARG A 88 19.75 15.95 -5.03
C ARG A 88 19.80 17.24 -4.20
N SER A 89 19.39 18.38 -4.75
CA SER A 89 19.42 19.66 -4.02
C SER A 89 18.30 19.79 -2.98
N LEU A 90 17.18 19.07 -3.16
CA LEU A 90 15.91 19.26 -2.44
C LEU A 90 15.26 20.65 -2.60
N LEU A 91 15.80 21.52 -3.45
CA LEU A 91 15.34 22.91 -3.59
C LEU A 91 14.20 23.07 -4.60
N GLY A 92 13.51 21.99 -4.94
CA GLY A 92 12.62 21.93 -6.10
C GLY A 92 13.37 22.08 -7.42
N SER A 93 12.64 22.04 -8.53
CA SER A 93 13.13 22.50 -9.83
C SER A 93 12.73 23.97 -9.99
N SER A 94 13.70 24.84 -10.28
CA SER A 94 13.53 26.30 -10.36
C SER A 94 12.63 26.78 -11.52
N LEU A 95 11.84 25.91 -12.14
CA LEU A 95 10.81 26.31 -13.08
C LEU A 95 9.54 26.62 -12.28
N ALA A 96 9.53 27.85 -11.75
CA ALA A 96 8.40 28.48 -11.07
C ALA A 96 7.09 28.54 -11.91
N PHE A 97 7.11 27.99 -13.13
CA PHE A 97 5.97 27.82 -14.01
C PHE A 97 5.99 26.42 -14.64
N GLY A 98 5.35 25.46 -13.99
CA GLY A 98 4.82 24.24 -14.64
C GLY A 98 5.81 23.19 -15.14
N GLY A 99 7.09 23.25 -14.78
CA GLY A 99 8.12 22.32 -15.29
C GLY A 99 8.92 21.65 -14.19
N GLY A 100 8.36 20.66 -13.49
CA GLY A 100 9.10 20.00 -12.41
C GLY A 100 8.66 18.59 -12.06
N GLY A 101 7.71 18.03 -12.80
CA GLY A 101 7.04 16.79 -12.41
C GLY A 101 6.38 16.93 -11.04
N VAL A 102 6.34 15.83 -10.30
CA VAL A 102 5.74 15.78 -8.96
C VAL A 102 6.44 16.68 -7.94
N ASP A 103 7.76 16.87 -8.07
CA ASP A 103 8.56 17.74 -7.19
C ASP A 103 8.10 19.20 -7.28
N GLY A 104 7.96 19.71 -8.51
CA GLY A 104 7.44 21.06 -8.75
C GLY A 104 6.00 21.23 -8.26
N ALA A 105 5.15 20.22 -8.46
CA ALA A 105 3.76 20.24 -7.97
C ALA A 105 3.69 20.32 -6.44
N ILE A 106 4.49 19.50 -5.74
CA ILE A 106 4.58 19.49 -4.28
C ILE A 106 5.09 20.83 -3.75
N HIS A 107 6.16 21.39 -4.31
CA HIS A 107 6.68 22.70 -3.88
C HIS A 107 5.68 23.83 -4.12
N SER A 108 4.98 23.82 -5.25
CA SER A 108 3.94 24.80 -5.56
C SER A 108 2.78 24.71 -4.55
N ALA A 109 2.31 23.50 -4.25
CA ALA A 109 1.17 23.29 -3.37
C ALA A 109 1.51 23.48 -1.87
N ALA A 110 2.69 23.07 -1.42
CA ALA A 110 3.14 23.24 -0.04
C ALA A 110 3.48 24.70 0.30
N GLY A 111 3.84 25.51 -0.70
CA GLY A 111 4.19 26.92 -0.55
C GLY A 111 5.65 27.16 -0.15
N PRO A 112 6.07 28.44 -0.05
CA PRO A 112 7.49 28.83 0.04
C PRO A 112 8.20 28.33 1.30
N LYS A 113 7.47 28.09 2.39
CA LYS A 113 8.05 27.59 3.65
C LYS A 113 8.69 26.20 3.50
N LEU A 114 8.22 25.39 2.55
CA LEU A 114 8.85 24.11 2.23
C LEU A 114 10.28 24.31 1.74
N LEU A 115 10.49 25.29 0.84
CA LEU A 115 11.81 25.59 0.32
C LEU A 115 12.77 26.05 1.42
N ASP A 116 12.28 26.83 2.38
CA ASP A 116 13.08 27.30 3.51
C ASP A 116 13.55 26.15 4.41
N GLU A 117 12.69 25.17 4.70
CA GLU A 117 13.10 23.96 5.43
C GLU A 117 14.02 23.07 4.60
N CYS A 118 13.76 22.88 3.30
CA CYS A 118 14.66 22.12 2.43
C CYS A 118 16.09 22.69 2.41
N ARG A 119 16.26 24.01 2.51
CA ARG A 119 17.59 24.65 2.60
C ARG A 119 18.36 24.24 3.85
N THR A 120 17.68 23.88 4.94
CA THR A 120 18.33 23.42 6.19
C THR A 120 18.70 21.94 6.16
N LEU A 121 18.30 21.19 5.13
CA LEU A 121 18.57 19.76 5.01
C LEU A 121 19.89 19.43 4.30
N ASN A 122 20.57 20.41 3.69
CA ASN A 122 21.84 20.23 2.98
C ASN A 122 21.78 19.16 1.86
N GLY A 123 20.68 19.11 1.10
CA GLY A 123 20.48 18.17 0.00
C GLY A 123 20.23 16.72 0.44
N CYS A 124 20.21 15.78 -0.50
CA CYS A 124 20.00 14.35 -0.23
C CYS A 124 20.71 13.49 -1.28
N LEU A 125 21.33 12.39 -0.86
CA LEU A 125 22.02 11.49 -1.78
C LEU A 125 21.01 10.58 -2.50
N THR A 126 21.41 10.11 -3.68
CA THR A 126 20.60 9.17 -4.46
C THR A 126 20.37 7.88 -3.68
N GLY A 127 19.12 7.48 -3.53
CA GLY A 127 18.70 6.32 -2.74
C GLY A 127 18.44 6.61 -1.26
N GLU A 128 18.63 7.85 -0.80
CA GLU A 128 18.33 8.28 0.56
C GLU A 128 17.03 9.09 0.62
N SER A 129 16.55 9.31 1.85
CA SER A 129 15.30 10.04 2.11
C SER A 129 15.43 10.96 3.33
N LYS A 130 14.74 12.11 3.31
CA LYS A 130 14.64 13.08 4.42
C LYS A 130 13.19 13.55 4.57
N ILE A 131 12.81 14.01 5.77
CA ILE A 131 11.44 14.44 6.06
C ILE A 131 11.36 15.94 6.35
N THR A 132 10.26 16.56 5.94
CA THR A 132 9.88 17.95 6.23
C THR A 132 8.40 18.01 6.61
N ARG A 133 7.93 19.19 7.05
CA ARG A 133 6.49 19.45 7.21
C ARG A 133 5.80 19.57 5.84
N GLY A 134 4.50 19.25 5.79
CA GLY A 134 3.68 19.38 4.59
C GLY A 134 3.17 20.80 4.31
N TYR A 135 3.26 21.72 5.28
CA TYR A 135 2.86 23.12 5.16
C TYR A 135 1.40 23.30 4.70
N ASN A 136 1.19 23.82 3.49
CA ASN A 136 -0.13 24.07 2.94
C ASN A 136 -0.78 22.80 2.34
N LEU A 137 -0.06 21.67 2.31
CA LEU A 137 -0.63 20.40 1.85
C LEU A 137 -1.61 19.83 2.88
N PRO A 138 -2.61 19.04 2.42
CA PRO A 138 -3.39 18.18 3.31
C PRO A 138 -2.53 17.14 4.02
N ALA A 139 -1.43 16.73 3.38
CA ALA A 139 -0.49 15.80 3.96
C ALA A 139 0.32 16.46 5.09
N ARG A 140 0.48 15.77 6.22
CA ARG A 140 1.18 16.35 7.40
C ARG A 140 2.68 16.51 7.18
N HIS A 141 3.29 15.58 6.45
CA HIS A 141 4.72 15.56 6.16
C HIS A 141 4.99 15.30 4.68
N ILE A 142 6.19 15.69 4.24
CA ILE A 142 6.73 15.29 2.95
C ILE A 142 8.02 14.51 3.20
N ILE A 143 8.10 13.29 2.68
CA ILE A 143 9.31 12.50 2.67
C ILE A 143 9.98 12.70 1.31
N HIS A 144 11.05 13.48 1.27
CA HIS A 144 11.82 13.72 0.06
C HIS A 144 12.81 12.58 -0.15
N THR A 145 12.72 11.92 -1.30
CA THR A 145 13.67 10.87 -1.69
C THR A 145 14.26 11.16 -3.07
N VAL A 146 15.54 10.83 -3.25
CA VAL A 146 16.23 11.08 -4.52
C VAL A 146 16.38 9.78 -5.28
N GLY A 147 15.52 9.59 -6.28
CA GLY A 147 15.61 8.45 -7.19
C GLY A 147 16.83 8.54 -8.12
N PRO A 148 17.28 7.42 -8.70
CA PRO A 148 18.35 7.40 -9.69
C PRO A 148 17.89 8.00 -11.02
N VAL A 149 18.78 8.74 -11.69
CA VAL A 149 18.67 9.02 -13.13
C VAL A 149 19.02 7.73 -13.87
N TYR A 150 18.07 7.19 -14.64
CA TYR A 150 18.25 5.93 -15.35
C TYR A 150 19.12 6.11 -16.59
N SER A 151 20.02 5.15 -16.80
CA SER A 151 20.78 5.00 -18.03
C SER A 151 20.96 3.51 -18.31
N ASN A 152 21.30 3.15 -19.54
CA ASN A 152 21.60 1.76 -19.87
C ASN A 152 22.94 1.26 -19.31
N PHE A 153 23.72 2.15 -18.70
CA PHE A 153 24.95 1.83 -17.97
C PHE A 153 24.64 1.62 -16.48
N ASP A 154 25.36 0.72 -15.84
CA ASP A 154 25.23 0.43 -14.40
C ASP A 154 23.80 0.12 -13.93
N LYS A 155 23.03 -0.60 -14.74
CA LYS A 155 21.62 -0.94 -14.45
C LYS A 155 21.45 -1.50 -13.04
N ALA A 156 22.35 -2.39 -12.60
CA ALA A 156 22.30 -2.98 -11.26
C ALA A 156 22.37 -1.92 -10.15
N GLU A 157 23.22 -0.91 -10.31
CA GLU A 157 23.32 0.20 -9.35
C GLU A 157 22.06 1.07 -9.37
N LYS A 158 21.51 1.35 -10.56
CA LYS A 158 20.23 2.10 -10.67
C LYS A 158 19.09 1.34 -10.00
N HIS A 159 19.03 0.02 -10.13
CA HIS A 159 18.01 -0.79 -9.45
C HIS A 159 18.17 -0.75 -7.93
N ARG A 160 19.40 -0.90 -7.41
CA ARG A 160 19.70 -0.77 -5.97
C ARG A 160 19.35 0.61 -5.42
N GLN A 161 19.67 1.68 -6.16
CA GLN A 161 19.37 3.05 -5.75
C GLN A 161 17.85 3.30 -5.69
N LEU A 162 17.09 2.79 -6.67
CA LEU A 162 15.63 2.91 -6.64
C LEU A 162 15.02 2.10 -5.50
N GLU A 163 15.50 0.87 -5.27
CA GLU A 163 15.10 0.06 -4.11
C GLU A 163 15.39 0.79 -2.79
N SER A 164 16.57 1.39 -2.67
CA SER A 164 16.97 2.18 -1.49
C SER A 164 16.07 3.39 -1.29
N ALA A 165 15.66 4.09 -2.36
CA ALA A 165 14.75 5.23 -2.25
C ALA A 165 13.41 4.84 -1.61
N TYR A 166 12.79 3.74 -2.07
CA TYR A 166 11.56 3.21 -1.44
C TYR A 166 11.81 2.75 0.00
N LYS A 167 12.88 1.98 0.24
CA LYS A 167 13.19 1.41 1.56
C LYS A 167 13.45 2.50 2.60
N THR A 168 14.28 3.48 2.28
CA THR A 168 14.62 4.60 3.19
C THR A 168 13.41 5.50 3.41
N SER A 169 12.56 5.72 2.41
CA SER A 169 11.31 6.47 2.60
C SER A 169 10.36 5.77 3.59
N LEU A 170 10.19 4.45 3.47
CA LEU A 170 9.38 3.66 4.40
C LEU A 170 9.98 3.64 5.80
N GLN A 171 11.31 3.58 5.92
CA GLN A 171 12.00 3.65 7.20
C GLN A 171 11.80 5.01 7.87
N VAL A 172 11.98 6.11 7.13
CA VAL A 172 11.72 7.48 7.63
C VAL A 172 10.25 7.63 8.08
N ALA A 173 9.30 7.04 7.35
CA ALA A 173 7.89 7.03 7.76
C ALA A 173 7.69 6.35 9.13
N VAL A 174 8.23 5.15 9.31
CA VAL A 174 8.21 4.41 10.60
C VAL A 174 8.90 5.20 11.71
N GLU A 175 10.07 5.79 11.46
CA GLU A 175 10.82 6.57 12.47
C GLU A 175 10.05 7.82 12.93
N ASN A 176 9.19 8.37 12.07
CA ASN A 176 8.40 9.59 12.34
C ASN A 176 6.91 9.33 12.62
N GLU A 177 6.54 8.09 12.93
CA GLU A 177 5.16 7.74 13.33
C GLU A 177 4.09 8.02 12.28
N VAL A 178 4.48 8.01 11.01
CA VAL A 178 3.59 8.06 9.86
C VAL A 178 2.86 6.73 9.75
N ARG A 179 1.53 6.77 9.71
CA ARG A 179 0.68 5.57 9.58
C ARG A 179 0.24 5.32 8.15
N HIS A 180 0.09 6.38 7.37
CA HIS A 180 -0.29 6.28 5.96
C HIS A 180 0.62 7.14 5.07
N VAL A 181 1.22 6.49 4.08
CA VAL A 181 2.22 7.07 3.19
C VAL A 181 1.85 6.87 1.72
N ALA A 182 1.92 7.94 0.94
CA ALA A 182 1.65 7.91 -0.49
C ALA A 182 2.94 8.06 -1.32
N PHE A 183 3.18 7.16 -2.26
CA PHE A 183 4.34 7.15 -3.15
C PHE A 183 3.94 7.53 -4.58
N PRO A 184 4.64 8.48 -5.23
CA PRO A 184 4.58 8.62 -6.68
C PRO A 184 5.40 7.50 -7.35
N SER A 185 5.28 7.36 -8.67
CA SER A 185 6.21 6.53 -9.47
C SER A 185 7.61 7.16 -9.53
N ILE A 186 8.45 6.87 -8.53
CA ILE A 186 9.80 7.45 -8.41
C ILE A 186 10.65 7.11 -9.64
N SER A 187 11.35 8.12 -10.17
CA SER A 187 12.26 8.04 -11.33
C SER A 187 11.65 7.72 -12.70
N THR A 188 10.34 7.50 -12.84
CA THR A 188 9.75 7.06 -14.14
C THR A 188 9.39 8.21 -15.10
N GLY A 189 9.42 9.45 -14.61
CA GLY A 189 9.24 10.67 -15.42
C GLY A 189 10.56 11.14 -16.06
N ILE A 190 11.01 12.33 -15.69
CA ILE A 190 12.23 12.97 -16.25
C ILE A 190 13.47 12.06 -16.12
N TYR A 191 13.57 11.27 -15.05
CA TYR A 191 14.69 10.36 -14.82
C TYR A 191 14.63 9.06 -15.63
N SER A 192 13.57 8.88 -16.45
CA SER A 192 13.47 7.88 -17.52
C SER A 192 13.66 6.42 -17.10
N PHE A 193 13.42 6.08 -15.83
CA PHE A 193 13.44 4.69 -15.38
C PHE A 193 12.26 3.93 -16.01
N PRO A 194 12.48 2.78 -16.66
CA PRO A 194 11.40 2.00 -17.27
C PRO A 194 10.31 1.66 -16.26
N ILE A 195 9.07 2.10 -16.53
CA ILE A 195 7.95 2.01 -15.58
C ILE A 195 7.71 0.60 -15.06
N GLU A 196 7.82 -0.43 -15.91
CA GLU A 196 7.61 -1.83 -15.52
C GLU A 196 8.67 -2.31 -14.52
N ALA A 197 9.95 -2.07 -14.82
CA ALA A 197 11.06 -2.40 -13.93
C ALA A 197 10.98 -1.62 -12.60
N ALA A 198 10.64 -0.33 -12.66
CA ALA A 198 10.45 0.51 -11.47
C ALA A 198 9.29 0.00 -10.60
N THR A 199 8.19 -0.43 -11.22
CA THR A 199 7.01 -0.95 -10.52
C THR A 199 7.33 -2.26 -9.82
N HIS A 200 8.07 -3.17 -10.47
CA HIS A 200 8.55 -4.39 -9.82
C HIS A 200 9.39 -4.10 -8.56
N ILE A 201 10.24 -3.07 -8.60
CA ILE A 201 11.02 -2.64 -7.43
C ILE A 201 10.09 -2.06 -6.35
N ALA A 202 9.23 -1.11 -6.70
CA ALA A 202 8.31 -0.45 -5.77
C ALA A 202 7.44 -1.46 -5.00
N LEU A 203 6.82 -2.40 -5.72
CA LEU A 203 5.94 -3.42 -5.15
C LEU A 203 6.72 -4.42 -4.30
N ARG A 204 7.87 -4.91 -4.78
CA ARG A 204 8.71 -5.86 -4.03
C ARG A 204 9.22 -5.26 -2.74
N THR A 205 9.80 -4.07 -2.81
CA THR A 205 10.38 -3.38 -1.66
C THR A 205 9.31 -3.08 -0.62
N THR A 206 8.14 -2.59 -1.05
CA THR A 206 7.00 -2.34 -0.15
C THR A 206 6.51 -3.63 0.51
N ARG A 207 6.25 -4.68 -0.27
CA ARG A 207 5.80 -5.99 0.25
C ARG A 207 6.76 -6.56 1.28
N ASN A 208 8.06 -6.54 0.99
CA ASN A 208 9.09 -7.02 1.90
C ASN A 208 9.17 -6.16 3.16
N PHE A 209 9.06 -4.83 3.03
CA PHE A 209 9.17 -3.93 4.16
C PHE A 209 8.00 -4.10 5.14
N ILE A 210 6.75 -4.07 4.64
CA ILE A 210 5.54 -4.11 5.49
C ILE A 210 5.30 -5.48 6.16
N THR A 211 5.99 -6.52 5.70
CA THR A 211 6.01 -7.87 6.31
C THR A 211 7.25 -8.11 7.18
N SER A 212 8.25 -7.22 7.12
CA SER A 212 9.45 -7.31 7.95
C SER A 212 9.23 -6.74 9.35
N LYS A 213 10.11 -7.09 10.29
CA LYS A 213 10.17 -6.46 11.63
C LYS A 213 10.34 -4.95 11.56
N ALA A 214 11.03 -4.42 10.56
CA ALA A 214 11.22 -2.97 10.41
C ALA A 214 9.90 -2.23 10.08
N GLY A 215 8.95 -2.91 9.42
CA GLY A 215 7.61 -2.38 9.16
C GLY A 215 6.64 -2.50 10.35
N ALA A 216 7.05 -3.18 11.42
CA ALA A 216 6.25 -3.38 12.63
C ALA A 216 6.99 -2.82 13.84
N LYS A 217 6.62 -1.62 14.31
CA LYS A 217 7.16 -1.07 15.55
C LYS A 217 6.46 -1.74 16.73
N ALA A 218 7.23 -2.34 17.64
CA ALA A 218 6.69 -2.78 18.92
C ALA A 218 6.14 -1.55 19.65
N SER A 219 4.82 -1.43 19.82
CA SER A 219 4.25 -0.27 20.52
C SER A 219 2.93 -0.60 21.21
N ARG A 220 3.05 -1.39 22.29
CA ARG A 220 2.53 -1.06 23.62
C ARG A 220 2.86 -2.24 24.51
N THR A 221 3.68 -2.01 25.53
CA THR A 221 3.64 -2.88 26.71
C THR A 221 2.31 -2.62 27.38
N VAL A 222 1.39 -3.55 27.27
CA VAL A 222 0.19 -3.56 28.10
C VAL A 222 0.54 -4.34 29.36
N ASP A 223 0.71 -3.61 30.46
CA ASP A 223 0.94 -4.21 31.78
C ASP A 223 -0.40 -4.66 32.35
N LEU A 224 -0.85 -5.84 31.92
CA LEU A 224 -2.01 -6.52 32.47
C LEU A 224 -1.48 -7.47 33.55
N PHE A 225 -1.46 -7.01 34.80
CA PHE A 225 -1.30 -7.82 36.01
C PHE A 225 -0.18 -8.90 35.92
N LEU A 226 1.05 -8.53 36.26
CA LEU A 226 2.22 -9.43 36.39
C LEU A 226 2.70 -10.16 35.10
N SER A 227 2.15 -9.87 33.93
CA SER A 227 2.63 -10.43 32.67
C SER A 227 2.81 -9.36 31.59
N THR A 228 4.04 -9.21 31.11
CA THR A 228 4.40 -8.28 30.03
C THR A 228 3.99 -8.87 28.69
N TYR A 229 2.93 -8.32 28.08
CA TYR A 229 2.57 -8.61 26.69
C TYR A 229 3.05 -7.47 25.79
N VAL A 230 3.87 -7.81 24.80
CA VAL A 230 4.26 -6.88 23.73
C VAL A 230 3.25 -7.03 22.59
N LEU A 231 2.31 -6.09 22.50
CA LEU A 231 1.45 -6.02 21.32
C LEU A 231 2.26 -5.43 20.17
N MET A 232 2.50 -6.22 19.12
CA MET A 232 3.02 -5.67 17.85
C MET A 232 1.90 -4.85 17.22
N VAL A 233 2.05 -3.52 17.26
CA VAL A 233 1.15 -2.61 16.55
C VAL A 233 1.79 -2.32 15.19
N LEU A 234 1.03 -2.57 14.12
CA LEU A 234 1.49 -2.21 12.79
C LEU A 234 1.55 -0.69 12.70
N GLN A 235 2.75 -0.16 12.44
CA GLN A 235 2.93 1.29 12.37
C GLN A 235 2.47 1.85 11.04
N LEU A 236 2.79 1.17 9.93
CA LEU A 236 2.28 1.51 8.60
C LEU A 236 0.94 0.79 8.36
N GLU A 237 -0.15 1.54 8.54
CA GLU A 237 -1.52 1.10 8.28
C GLU A 237 -1.84 1.10 6.77
N ARG A 238 -1.32 2.06 5.99
CA ARG A 238 -1.60 2.12 4.53
C ARG A 238 -0.45 2.67 3.69
N VAL A 239 -0.08 1.95 2.63
CA VAL A 239 0.83 2.42 1.57
C VAL A 239 0.03 2.63 0.28
N ILE A 240 0.09 3.83 -0.28
CA ILE A 240 -0.69 4.21 -1.47
C ILE A 240 0.26 4.44 -2.63
N PHE A 241 0.14 3.66 -3.71
CA PHE A 241 0.82 3.97 -4.96
C PHE A 241 -0.04 4.95 -5.75
N VAL A 242 0.49 6.17 -5.94
CA VAL A 242 -0.16 7.26 -6.66
C VAL A 242 0.43 7.35 -8.05
N VAL A 243 -0.37 7.01 -9.04
CA VAL A 243 0.00 7.06 -10.46
C VAL A 243 -0.65 8.26 -11.13
N TRP A 244 0.03 8.83 -12.13
CA TRP A 244 -0.49 9.99 -12.86
C TRP A 244 -1.15 9.56 -14.18
N SER A 245 -0.41 8.81 -15.00
CA SER A 245 -0.85 8.43 -16.34
C SER A 245 -1.62 7.11 -16.37
N ASP A 246 -2.46 6.93 -17.41
CA ASP A 246 -3.11 5.64 -17.65
C ASP A 246 -2.10 4.52 -17.90
N LYS A 247 -0.99 4.84 -18.59
CA LYS A 247 0.12 3.91 -18.80
C LYS A 247 0.69 3.38 -17.49
N ASP A 248 0.98 4.26 -16.54
CA ASP A 248 1.52 3.85 -15.23
C ASP A 248 0.47 3.01 -14.48
N LYS A 249 -0.79 3.46 -14.47
CA LYS A 249 -1.90 2.74 -13.85
C LYS A 249 -2.04 1.31 -14.39
N ASP A 250 -1.96 1.13 -15.71
CA ASP A 250 -2.12 -0.18 -16.33
C ASP A 250 -0.96 -1.11 -15.97
N VAL A 251 0.27 -0.61 -15.89
CA VAL A 251 1.44 -1.37 -15.42
C VAL A 251 1.31 -1.75 -13.94
N TYR A 252 0.90 -0.83 -13.07
CA TYR A 252 0.66 -1.17 -11.67
C TYR A 252 -0.46 -2.20 -11.53
N ARG A 253 -1.55 -2.07 -12.28
CA ARG A 253 -2.67 -3.03 -12.25
C ARG A 253 -2.27 -4.42 -12.71
N SER A 254 -1.45 -4.54 -13.74
CA SER A 254 -1.00 -5.84 -14.22
C SER A 254 -0.05 -6.49 -13.22
N LEU A 255 0.79 -5.72 -12.53
CA LEU A 255 1.82 -6.26 -11.64
C LEU A 255 1.36 -6.48 -10.19
N LEU A 256 0.44 -5.68 -9.66
CA LEU A 256 -0.04 -5.79 -8.27
C LEU A 256 -0.43 -7.22 -7.85
N PRO A 257 -1.17 -8.01 -8.66
CA PRO A 257 -1.55 -9.37 -8.29
C PRO A 257 -0.39 -10.36 -8.12
N PHE A 258 0.77 -10.09 -8.73
CA PHE A 258 1.96 -10.93 -8.53
C PHE A 258 2.58 -10.74 -7.14
N TYR A 259 2.40 -9.56 -6.53
CA TYR A 259 2.99 -9.17 -5.24
C TYR A 259 2.00 -9.21 -4.07
N PHE A 260 0.73 -8.94 -4.38
CA PHE A 260 -0.38 -8.92 -3.46
C PHE A 260 -1.53 -9.75 -4.05
N PRO A 261 -1.33 -11.06 -4.26
CA PRO A 261 -2.38 -11.91 -4.78
C PRO A 261 -3.53 -11.99 -3.77
N PRO A 262 -4.79 -12.00 -4.23
CA PRO A 262 -5.90 -12.30 -3.36
C PRO A 262 -5.78 -13.76 -2.90
N GLY A 263 -6.14 -14.04 -1.65
CA GLY A 263 -6.34 -15.42 -1.21
C GLY A 263 -7.39 -16.09 -2.08
N GLU A 264 -7.28 -17.42 -2.25
CA GLU A 264 -8.40 -18.17 -2.82
C GLU A 264 -9.63 -17.88 -1.97
N LYS A 265 -10.74 -17.48 -2.60
CA LYS A 265 -12.03 -17.68 -1.95
C LYS A 265 -12.13 -19.19 -1.78
N GLU A 266 -12.24 -19.69 -0.56
CA GLU A 266 -12.80 -21.03 -0.37
C GLU A 266 -14.09 -21.04 -1.18
N SER A 267 -14.09 -21.83 -2.26
CA SER A 267 -15.31 -22.10 -3.00
C SER A 267 -16.23 -22.78 -1.99
N SER A 268 -17.13 -22.00 -1.40
CA SER A 268 -18.33 -22.57 -0.80
C SER A 268 -18.94 -23.41 -1.93
N PRO A 269 -19.18 -24.71 -1.75
CA PRO A 269 -19.85 -25.48 -2.78
C PRO A 269 -21.13 -24.73 -3.11
N GLU A 270 -21.27 -24.32 -4.38
CA GLU A 270 -22.55 -23.89 -4.92
C GLU A 270 -23.51 -25.04 -4.61
N LEU A 271 -24.38 -24.81 -3.62
CA LEU A 271 -25.58 -25.63 -3.49
C LEU A 271 -26.35 -25.35 -4.77
N GLU A 272 -26.21 -26.24 -5.75
CA GLU A 272 -27.15 -26.31 -6.85
C GLU A 272 -28.54 -26.41 -6.22
N GLU A 273 -29.31 -25.33 -6.28
CA GLU A 273 -30.76 -25.36 -6.14
C GLU A 273 -31.30 -26.21 -7.30
N THR A 274 -31.21 -27.53 -7.16
CA THR A 274 -32.02 -28.46 -7.91
C THR A 274 -33.43 -28.35 -7.35
N GLY A 275 -34.19 -27.41 -7.93
CA GLY A 275 -35.63 -27.32 -7.72
C GLY A 275 -36.31 -28.58 -8.23
N ALA A 276 -36.49 -29.56 -7.36
CA ALA A 276 -37.42 -30.67 -7.56
C ALA A 276 -38.02 -31.08 -6.21
N LEU A 277 -39.26 -30.63 -5.97
CA LEU A 277 -40.11 -31.15 -4.90
C LEU A 277 -40.36 -32.66 -5.13
N PRO A 278 -40.08 -33.55 -4.15
CA PRO A 278 -40.49 -34.93 -4.27
C PRO A 278 -42.01 -35.03 -4.04
N GLN A 279 -42.74 -35.39 -5.10
CA GLN A 279 -44.12 -35.85 -4.99
C GLN A 279 -44.14 -37.20 -4.30
N ALA A 280 -44.87 -37.26 -3.19
CA ALA A 280 -45.19 -38.49 -2.49
C ALA A 280 -46.24 -39.28 -3.30
N THR A 281 -45.91 -40.49 -3.73
CA THR A 281 -46.89 -41.52 -4.08
C THR A 281 -46.65 -42.76 -3.21
N LYS A 282 -47.72 -43.13 -2.49
CA LYS A 282 -47.88 -44.35 -1.72
C LYS A 282 -48.39 -45.46 -2.65
N GLU A 283 -47.79 -46.65 -2.60
CA GLU A 283 -48.40 -47.99 -2.73
C GLU A 283 -47.38 -48.98 -2.09
N VAL A 284 -47.59 -49.62 -0.93
CA VAL A 284 -48.35 -50.87 -0.64
C VAL A 284 -48.19 -51.91 -1.75
N GLY A 285 -47.65 -53.12 -1.61
CA GLY A 285 -47.12 -53.94 -0.51
C GLY A 285 -46.81 -55.34 -1.09
N SER A 286 -46.34 -56.26 -0.23
CA SER A 286 -46.39 -57.74 -0.36
C SER A 286 -45.04 -58.48 -0.35
N THR A 287 -44.76 -59.05 0.83
CA THR A 287 -44.34 -60.45 1.10
C THR A 287 -43.14 -61.08 0.38
N GLY A 288 -42.17 -61.58 1.17
CA GLY A 288 -41.26 -62.66 0.75
C GLY A 288 -40.00 -62.77 1.62
N GLU A 289 -39.95 -63.80 2.45
CA GLU A 289 -38.94 -64.16 3.46
C GLU A 289 -37.58 -64.69 2.90
N PRO A 290 -36.58 -65.04 3.74
CA PRO A 290 -35.15 -64.75 3.53
C PRO A 290 -34.32 -65.94 3.01
N VAL A 291 -33.07 -65.67 2.60
CA VAL A 291 -32.04 -66.71 2.41
C VAL A 291 -30.72 -66.30 3.06
N GLN A 292 -30.12 -67.29 3.73
CA GLN A 292 -28.98 -67.26 4.63
C GLN A 292 -27.60 -67.06 3.96
N ALA A 293 -26.69 -66.51 4.78
CA ALA A 293 -25.27 -66.80 4.97
C ALA A 293 -24.43 -67.43 3.84
N GLN A 294 -23.23 -66.86 3.62
CA GLN A 294 -21.98 -67.62 3.71
C GLN A 294 -20.76 -66.68 3.88
N GLU A 295 -20.00 -66.97 4.93
CA GLU A 295 -18.63 -66.53 5.17
C GLU A 295 -17.68 -67.22 4.18
N THR A 296 -16.68 -66.50 3.68
CA THR A 296 -15.41 -67.11 3.27
C THR A 296 -14.27 -66.17 3.56
N GLU A 297 -13.38 -66.63 4.44
CA GLU A 297 -12.02 -66.15 4.68
C GLU A 297 -11.17 -66.22 3.41
N GLY A 298 -10.14 -65.38 3.31
CA GLY A 298 -9.23 -65.34 2.16
C GLY A 298 -8.00 -64.46 2.37
N GLU A 299 -7.12 -64.94 3.26
CA GLU A 299 -5.64 -64.98 3.19
C GLU A 299 -4.83 -63.89 2.44
N VAL A 300 -3.85 -63.35 3.17
CA VAL A 300 -2.72 -62.50 2.75
C VAL A 300 -1.64 -63.36 2.06
N PRO A 301 -0.89 -62.81 1.08
CA PRO A 301 0.56 -62.98 1.17
C PRO A 301 1.38 -61.70 0.93
N GLN A 302 2.47 -61.66 1.67
CA GLN A 302 3.61 -60.74 1.59
C GLN A 302 4.40 -60.92 0.29
N GLU A 303 4.93 -59.81 -0.26
CA GLU A 303 6.12 -59.83 -1.14
C GLU A 303 6.93 -58.54 -0.88
N LYS A 304 7.96 -58.62 -0.04
CA LYS A 304 9.39 -58.74 -0.37
C LYS A 304 9.96 -57.58 -1.21
N ALA A 305 10.73 -56.77 -0.50
CA ALA A 305 11.69 -55.82 -1.03
C ALA A 305 12.85 -56.52 -1.75
N SER A 306 13.27 -55.96 -2.87
CA SER A 306 14.64 -55.92 -3.39
C SER A 306 14.80 -54.68 -4.25
#